data_AF-A0A944WKB0-F1
#
_entry.id   AF-A0A944WKB0-F1
#
_cell.length_a   1.000
_cell.length_b   1.000
_cell.length_c   1.000
_cell.angle_alpha   90.00
_cell.angle_beta   90.00
_cell.angle_gamma   90.00
#
_symmetry.space_group_name_H-M   'P 1'
#
loop_
_entity.id
_entity.type
_entity.pdbx_description
1 polymer ?
#
loop_
_entity_poly.entity_id
_entity_poly.type
_entity_poly.pdbx_seq_one_letter_code
_entity_poly.pdbx_strand_id
1 'polypeptide(L)'
;TTFEHNDGICLYILEYESGAGASCWDDVWTGPAREGAAADIGIKWRLEGTQGTAKGTIGWPEYPTPTPSTLDYTTITTGDHWIQPRWEKVWFPDAFVGTMAQLLVAIETNTEPAISAQDNLKTMALVEACYLSAAEHRAVEISEIHSC
;
A
#
# COMPACT_ATOMS: atom_id res chain seq x y z
N THR A 1 17.34 -11.45 -13.18
CA THR A 1 16.44 -11.66 -14.33
C THR A 1 17.05 -10.96 -15.54
N THR A 2 16.81 -11.44 -16.77
CA THR A 2 17.39 -10.91 -18.02
C THR A 2 16.35 -10.18 -18.87
N PHE A 3 15.32 -9.62 -18.24
CA PHE A 3 14.38 -8.74 -18.94
C PHE A 3 14.98 -7.34 -18.97
N GLU A 4 14.90 -6.65 -20.11
CA GLU A 4 15.15 -5.20 -20.13
C GLU A 4 14.08 -4.54 -19.26
N HIS A 5 14.53 -3.82 -18.24
CA HIS A 5 13.70 -2.98 -17.39
C HIS A 5 14.35 -1.59 -17.39
N ASN A 6 13.54 -0.55 -17.56
CA ASN A 6 13.99 0.85 -17.48
C ASN A 6 13.70 1.45 -16.10
N ASP A 7 12.94 0.70 -15.32
CA ASP A 7 12.37 1.00 -14.03
C ASP A 7 13.27 0.44 -12.93
N GLY A 8 13.54 1.31 -11.95
CA GLY A 8 14.36 1.04 -10.77
C GLY A 8 13.52 1.12 -9.52
N ILE A 9 13.91 1.99 -8.60
CA ILE A 9 13.07 2.41 -7.49
C ILE A 9 11.98 3.36 -8.03
N CYS A 10 10.71 3.10 -7.72
CA CYS A 10 9.60 3.96 -8.13
C CYS A 10 9.24 4.93 -7.00
N LEU A 11 9.27 6.22 -7.28
CA LEU A 11 8.78 7.28 -6.37
C LEU A 11 7.67 8.04 -7.07
N TYR A 12 6.54 8.22 -6.38
CA TYR A 12 5.39 8.94 -6.92
C TYR A 12 4.67 9.71 -5.83
N ILE A 13 4.02 10.79 -6.27
CA ILE A 13 3.18 11.65 -5.45
C ILE A 13 1.79 11.64 -6.07
N LEU A 14 0.78 11.40 -5.24
CA LEU A 14 -0.63 11.42 -5.63
C LEU A 14 -1.32 12.59 -4.94
N GLU A 15 -2.07 13.36 -5.71
CA GLU A 15 -2.93 14.42 -5.19
C GLU A 15 -4.39 13.97 -5.34
N TYR A 16 -5.12 14.00 -4.23
CA TYR A 16 -6.53 13.63 -4.18
C TYR A 16 -7.39 14.89 -4.28
N GLU A 17 -8.60 14.75 -4.83
CA GLU A 17 -9.59 15.85 -4.93
C GLU A 17 -9.89 16.50 -3.57
N SER A 18 -9.77 15.74 -2.48
CA SER A 18 -9.92 16.24 -1.10
C SER A 18 -8.80 17.21 -0.66
N GLY A 19 -7.75 17.37 -1.45
CA GLY A 19 -6.52 18.08 -1.09
C GLY A 19 -5.53 17.23 -0.27
N ALA A 20 -5.83 15.96 -0.01
CA ALA A 20 -4.86 15.05 0.58
C ALA A 20 -3.74 14.75 -0.42
N GLY A 21 -2.50 14.67 0.08
CA GLY A 21 -1.35 14.22 -0.69
C GLY A 21 -0.83 12.89 -0.15
N ALA A 22 -0.44 11.99 -1.05
CA ALA A 22 0.29 10.78 -0.70
C ALA A 22 1.62 10.75 -1.44
N SER A 23 2.67 10.28 -0.78
CA SER A 23 3.95 9.98 -1.42
C SER A 23 4.32 8.55 -1.13
N CYS A 24 4.69 7.80 -2.14
CA CYS A 24 5.06 6.41 -2.01
C CYS A 24 6.43 6.17 -2.62
N TRP A 25 7.11 5.17 -2.05
CA TRP A 25 8.38 4.66 -2.55
C TRP A 25 8.26 3.14 -2.60
N ASP A 26 8.28 2.59 -3.81
CA ASP A 26 8.35 1.16 -4.05
C ASP A 26 9.79 0.76 -4.36
N ASP A 27 10.44 0.12 -3.37
CA ASP A 27 11.77 -0.48 -3.51
C ASP A 27 11.66 -1.99 -3.68
N VAL A 28 11.80 -2.46 -4.92
CA VAL A 28 11.84 -3.89 -5.23
C VAL A 28 13.25 -4.49 -5.13
N TRP A 29 14.28 -3.68 -4.93
CA TRP A 29 15.69 -4.11 -4.90
C TRP A 29 16.15 -4.58 -3.53
N THR A 30 15.41 -4.26 -2.48
CA THR A 30 15.66 -4.79 -1.13
C THR A 30 15.38 -6.30 -1.01
N GLY A 31 14.77 -6.93 -2.03
CA GLY A 31 14.57 -8.39 -2.08
C GLY A 31 15.33 -9.05 -3.22
N PRO A 32 16.17 -10.09 -3.01
CA PRO A 32 16.79 -10.56 -1.77
C PRO A 32 18.01 -9.71 -1.37
N ALA A 33 18.31 -9.64 -0.05
CA ALA A 33 19.52 -8.97 0.43
C ALA A 33 20.77 -9.53 -0.26
N ARG A 34 21.69 -8.64 -0.65
CA ARG A 34 22.97 -9.03 -1.24
C ARG A 34 23.79 -9.82 -0.22
N GLU A 35 24.51 -10.83 -0.68
CA GLU A 35 25.41 -11.63 0.17
C GLU A 35 26.37 -10.70 0.94
N GLY A 36 26.41 -10.85 2.27
CA GLY A 36 27.22 -10.02 3.17
C GLY A 36 26.56 -8.71 3.65
N ALA A 37 25.39 -8.34 3.13
CA ALA A 37 24.61 -7.20 3.61
C ALA A 37 23.41 -7.64 4.46
N ALA A 38 23.02 -6.81 5.44
CA ALA A 38 21.78 -7.02 6.19
C ALA A 38 20.55 -6.75 5.30
N ALA A 39 19.46 -7.49 5.53
CA ALA A 39 18.19 -7.24 4.86
C ALA A 39 17.41 -6.10 5.55
N ASP A 40 16.74 -5.27 4.77
CA ASP A 40 15.73 -4.28 5.24
C ASP A 40 14.51 -4.32 4.30
N ILE A 41 13.99 -5.53 4.05
CA ILE A 41 12.74 -5.69 3.33
C ILE A 41 11.59 -5.39 4.29
N GLY A 42 10.62 -4.59 3.85
CA GLY A 42 9.46 -4.31 4.66
C GLY A 42 8.53 -3.28 4.06
N ILE A 43 7.34 -3.18 4.66
CA ILE A 43 6.31 -2.24 4.26
C ILE A 43 6.05 -1.33 5.46
N LYS A 44 6.36 -0.05 5.32
CA LYS A 44 6.20 0.98 6.35
C LYS A 44 5.19 2.01 5.84
N TRP A 45 4.30 2.48 6.70
CA TRP A 45 3.29 3.46 6.34
C TRP A 45 3.13 4.52 7.44
N ARG A 46 2.72 5.71 7.04
CA ARG A 46 2.40 6.83 7.92
C ARG A 46 1.27 7.64 7.32
N LEU A 47 0.34 8.06 8.16
CA LEU A 47 -0.77 8.93 7.84
C LEU A 47 -0.77 10.12 8.80
N GLU A 48 -0.81 11.32 8.25
CA GLU A 48 -0.96 12.57 8.99
C GLU A 48 -2.36 13.11 8.79
N GLY A 49 -3.05 13.40 9.88
CA GLY A 49 -4.33 14.08 9.89
C GLY A 49 -4.23 15.43 10.57
N THR A 50 -5.32 16.19 10.52
CA THR A 50 -5.40 17.52 11.15
C THR A 50 -5.39 17.47 12.69
N GLN A 51 -5.64 16.30 13.28
CA GLN A 51 -5.76 16.11 14.72
C GLN A 51 -4.89 14.98 15.27
N GLY A 52 -3.96 14.45 14.48
CA GLY A 52 -3.13 13.33 14.91
C GLY A 52 -2.38 12.64 13.79
N THR A 53 -1.66 11.60 14.17
CA THR A 53 -0.78 10.80 13.32
C THR A 53 -1.03 9.33 13.61
N ALA A 54 -1.03 8.52 12.56
CA ALA A 54 -0.89 7.07 12.66
C ALA A 54 0.30 6.60 11.83
N LYS A 55 0.98 5.56 12.29
CA LYS A 55 2.08 4.92 11.56
C LYS A 55 2.12 3.43 11.88
N GLY A 56 2.81 2.68 11.06
CA GLY A 56 2.99 1.27 11.33
C GLY A 56 3.75 0.55 10.25
N THR A 57 3.70 -0.77 10.35
CA THR A 57 4.29 -1.70 9.41
C THR A 57 3.26 -2.74 9.01
N ILE A 58 3.33 -3.20 7.76
CA ILE A 58 2.71 -4.46 7.38
C ILE A 58 3.79 -5.53 7.55
N GLY A 59 3.49 -6.52 8.38
CA GLY A 59 4.43 -7.59 8.67
C GLY A 59 4.77 -8.39 7.42
N TRP A 60 6.06 -8.50 7.09
CA TRP A 60 6.51 -9.31 5.97
C TRP A 60 6.26 -10.80 6.28
N PRO A 61 5.89 -11.64 5.28
CA PRO A 61 5.60 -13.06 5.49
C PRO A 61 6.90 -13.88 5.74
N GLU A 62 7.54 -13.60 6.87
CA GLU A 62 8.74 -14.28 7.32
C GLU A 62 8.42 -15.69 7.82
N TYR A 63 9.39 -16.59 7.64
CA TYR A 63 9.29 -17.99 8.06
C TYR A 63 10.62 -18.41 8.70
N PRO A 64 10.62 -19.24 9.78
CA PRO A 64 9.46 -19.91 10.41
C PRO A 64 8.69 -19.05 11.40
N THR A 65 9.25 -17.93 11.83
CA THR A 65 8.60 -17.02 12.77
C THR A 65 8.01 -15.86 11.99
N PRO A 66 6.68 -15.72 11.93
CA PRO A 66 6.06 -14.65 11.18
C PRO A 66 6.17 -13.33 11.93
N THR A 67 6.22 -12.23 11.18
CA THR A 67 6.31 -10.88 11.74
C THR A 67 4.92 -10.22 11.76
N PRO A 68 4.38 -9.85 12.94
CA PRO A 68 3.09 -9.16 13.02
C PRO A 68 3.12 -7.73 12.48
N SER A 69 1.96 -7.26 11.99
CA SER A 69 1.77 -5.86 11.62
C SER A 69 1.68 -4.95 12.85
N THR A 70 2.05 -3.68 12.70
CA THR A 70 2.01 -2.70 13.79
C THR A 70 1.09 -1.53 13.48
N LEU A 71 0.54 -0.93 14.54
CA LEU A 71 -0.20 0.32 14.50
C LEU A 71 0.18 1.13 15.73
N ASP A 72 0.70 2.33 15.49
CA ASP A 72 0.99 3.34 16.50
C ASP A 72 0.28 4.62 16.11
N TYR A 73 -0.45 5.23 17.03
CA TYR A 73 -1.09 6.50 16.77
C TYR A 73 -1.10 7.44 17.98
N THR A 74 -1.22 8.72 17.68
CA THR A 74 -1.42 9.80 18.67
C THR A 74 -2.36 10.83 18.08
N THR A 75 -3.05 11.57 18.94
CA THR A 75 -3.94 12.68 18.61
C THR A 75 -3.65 13.88 19.49
N ILE A 76 -4.24 15.02 19.15
CA ILE A 76 -4.21 16.21 20.02
C ILE A 76 -4.79 15.96 21.42
N THR A 77 -5.64 14.93 21.59
CA THR A 77 -6.22 14.58 22.89
C THR A 77 -5.34 13.62 23.69
N THR A 78 -4.49 12.82 23.04
CA THR A 78 -3.50 11.97 23.72
C THR A 78 -2.20 12.71 24.02
N GLY A 79 -1.93 13.83 23.34
CA GLY A 79 -0.75 14.65 23.59
C GLY A 79 0.53 13.98 23.10
N ASP A 80 1.54 13.87 23.97
CA ASP A 80 2.81 13.18 23.69
C ASP A 80 2.72 11.65 23.84
N HIS A 81 1.57 11.14 24.27
CA HIS A 81 1.35 9.71 24.46
C HIS A 81 1.00 8.99 23.16
N TRP A 82 1.75 7.92 22.86
CA TRP A 82 1.46 7.00 21.77
C TRP A 82 0.58 5.85 22.24
N ILE A 83 -0.53 5.62 21.55
CA ILE A 83 -1.35 4.42 21.71
C ILE A 83 -0.83 3.37 20.72
N GLN A 84 -0.41 2.22 21.26
CA GLN A 84 0.34 1.20 20.53
C GLN A 84 -0.30 -0.19 20.67
N PRO A 85 -1.52 -0.41 20.13
CA PRO A 85 -2.12 -1.72 20.17
C PRO A 85 -1.24 -2.73 19.42
N ARG A 86 -1.19 -3.96 19.93
CA ARG A 86 -0.41 -5.05 19.35
C ARG A 86 -1.26 -6.29 19.25
N TRP A 87 -1.09 -7.00 18.15
CA TRP A 87 -1.74 -8.28 17.87
C TRP A 87 -0.69 -9.26 17.34
N GLU A 88 -0.98 -10.55 17.47
CA GLU A 88 -0.17 -11.62 16.88
C GLU A 88 -0.53 -11.88 15.40
N LYS A 89 -1.38 -11.02 14.83
CA LYS A 89 -1.91 -11.17 13.46
C LYS A 89 -0.90 -10.69 12.42
N VAL A 90 -0.79 -11.46 11.35
CA VAL A 90 0.24 -11.33 10.32
C VAL A 90 -0.39 -11.08 8.95
N TRP A 91 0.37 -10.58 7.98
CA TRP A 91 -0.19 -10.32 6.64
C TRP A 91 -0.67 -11.62 5.97
N PHE A 92 0.20 -12.62 5.88
CA PHE A 92 -0.16 -13.96 5.42
C PHE A 92 -0.19 -14.95 6.58
N PRO A 93 -1.29 -15.70 6.78
CA PRO A 93 -2.52 -15.72 5.98
C PRO A 93 -3.64 -14.80 6.51
N ASP A 94 -3.50 -14.16 7.67
CA ASP A 94 -4.65 -13.58 8.38
C ASP A 94 -5.38 -12.48 7.60
N ALA A 95 -4.67 -11.66 6.81
CA ALA A 95 -5.30 -10.55 6.07
C ALA A 95 -6.25 -11.03 4.94
N PHE A 96 -6.12 -12.29 4.50
CA PHE A 96 -6.91 -12.83 3.40
C PHE A 96 -8.31 -13.28 3.83
N VAL A 97 -8.50 -13.55 5.12
CA VAL A 97 -9.77 -14.08 5.62
C VAL A 97 -10.92 -13.10 5.32
N GLY A 98 -10.70 -11.81 5.52
CA GLY A 98 -11.73 -10.78 5.30
C GLY A 98 -12.15 -10.64 3.84
N THR A 99 -11.18 -10.52 2.93
CA THR A 99 -11.45 -10.36 1.49
C THR A 99 -12.11 -11.62 0.90
N MET A 100 -11.65 -12.80 1.32
CA MET A 100 -12.25 -14.07 0.90
C MET A 100 -13.67 -14.24 1.44
N ALA A 101 -13.91 -13.93 2.73
CA ALA A 101 -15.25 -13.99 3.30
C ALA A 101 -16.22 -13.04 2.58
N GLN A 102 -15.77 -11.83 2.28
CA GLN A 102 -16.55 -10.84 1.54
C GLN A 102 -16.93 -11.35 0.13
N LEU A 103 -15.98 -11.95 -0.59
CA LEU A 103 -16.24 -12.54 -1.90
C LEU A 103 -17.30 -13.65 -1.81
N LEU A 104 -17.21 -14.52 -0.80
CA LEU A 104 -18.18 -15.60 -0.60
C LEU A 104 -19.58 -15.06 -0.30
N VAL A 105 -19.70 -14.03 0.53
CA VAL A 105 -20.98 -13.34 0.77
C VAL A 105 -21.55 -12.78 -0.52
N ALA A 106 -20.74 -12.09 -1.33
CA ALA A 106 -21.18 -11.50 -2.60
C ALA A 106 -21.70 -12.55 -3.58
N ILE A 107 -21.06 -13.74 -3.62
CA ILE A 107 -21.53 -14.89 -4.41
C ILE A 107 -22.88 -15.38 -3.88
N GLU A 108 -23.01 -15.59 -2.57
CA GLU A 108 -24.23 -16.08 -1.94
C GLU A 108 -25.42 -15.13 -2.15
N THR A 109 -25.19 -13.82 -2.05
CA THR A 109 -26.23 -12.80 -2.20
C THR A 109 -26.43 -12.32 -3.63
N ASN A 110 -25.63 -12.82 -4.59
CA ASN A 110 -25.61 -12.35 -5.98
C ASN A 110 -25.49 -10.83 -6.10
N THR A 111 -24.54 -10.25 -5.36
CA THR A 111 -24.23 -8.81 -5.36
C THR A 111 -22.79 -8.56 -5.79
N GLU A 112 -22.48 -7.33 -6.21
CA GLU A 112 -21.10 -6.97 -6.51
C GLU A 112 -20.24 -6.91 -5.22
N PRO A 113 -19.04 -7.51 -5.19
CA PRO A 113 -18.13 -7.35 -4.05
C PRO A 113 -17.58 -5.92 -3.99
N ALA A 114 -17.27 -5.42 -2.81
CA ALA A 114 -16.74 -4.05 -2.66
C ALA A 114 -15.32 -3.87 -3.22
N ILE A 115 -14.63 -4.95 -3.59
CA ILE A 115 -13.35 -4.93 -4.31
C ILE A 115 -13.56 -5.67 -5.63
N SER A 116 -14.35 -5.07 -6.52
CA SER A 116 -14.71 -5.69 -7.80
C SER A 116 -13.60 -5.59 -8.84
N ALA A 117 -13.62 -6.49 -9.83
CA ALA A 117 -12.67 -6.44 -10.93
C ALA A 117 -12.79 -5.12 -11.73
N GLN A 118 -14.00 -4.57 -11.84
CA GLN A 118 -14.24 -3.30 -12.52
C GLN A 118 -13.62 -2.13 -11.76
N ASP A 119 -13.76 -2.09 -10.43
CA ASP A 119 -13.13 -1.05 -9.61
C ASP A 119 -11.60 -1.12 -9.68
N ASN A 120 -11.03 -2.33 -9.73
CA ASN A 120 -9.59 -2.53 -9.89
C ASN A 120 -9.01 -1.94 -11.19
N LEU A 121 -9.82 -1.68 -12.22
CA LEU A 121 -9.36 -0.99 -13.43
C LEU A 121 -8.94 0.45 -13.16
N LYS A 122 -9.48 1.11 -12.13
CA LYS A 122 -9.04 2.45 -11.70
C LYS A 122 -7.61 2.41 -11.16
N THR A 123 -7.25 1.37 -10.42
CA THR A 123 -5.87 1.13 -9.96
C THR A 123 -4.94 0.97 -11.15
N MET A 124 -5.36 0.24 -12.19
CA MET A 124 -4.55 0.10 -13.40
C MET A 124 -4.39 1.42 -14.14
N ALA A 125 -5.45 2.23 -14.24
CA ALA A 125 -5.37 3.57 -14.83
C ALA A 125 -4.39 4.48 -14.07
N LEU A 126 -4.36 4.39 -12.74
CA LEU A 126 -3.38 5.09 -11.90
C LEU A 126 -1.94 4.64 -12.20
N VAL A 127 -1.70 3.33 -12.33
CA VAL A 127 -0.37 2.80 -12.67
C VAL A 127 0.12 3.32 -14.02
N GLU A 128 -0.74 3.29 -15.04
CA GLU A 128 -0.43 3.84 -16.37
C GLU A 128 -0.16 5.36 -16.31
N ALA A 129 -0.92 6.11 -15.52
CA ALA A 129 -0.69 7.55 -15.31
C ALA A 129 0.68 7.83 -14.68
N CYS A 130 1.10 7.01 -13.71
CA CYS A 130 2.43 7.10 -13.10
C CYS A 130 3.54 6.84 -14.12
N TYR A 131 3.39 5.84 -15.00
CA TYR A 131 4.36 5.57 -16.07
C TYR A 131 4.42 6.72 -17.08
N LEU A 132 3.28 7.26 -17.49
CA LEU A 132 3.23 8.41 -18.40
C LEU A 132 3.87 9.65 -17.76
N SER A 133 3.59 9.91 -16.48
CA SER A 133 4.19 10.99 -15.71
C SER A 133 5.71 10.88 -15.64
N ALA A 134 6.23 9.68 -15.41
CA ALA A 134 7.66 9.42 -15.39
C ALA A 134 8.32 9.65 -16.77
N ALA A 135 7.64 9.24 -17.85
CA ALA A 135 8.14 9.39 -19.22
C ALA A 135 8.12 10.85 -19.71
N GLU A 136 7.10 11.62 -19.33
CA GLU A 136 6.91 13.01 -19.79
C GLU A 136 7.42 14.06 -18.79
N HIS A 137 7.84 13.64 -17.60
CA HIS A 137 8.32 14.52 -16.53
C HIS A 137 7.31 15.60 -16.12
N ARG A 138 6.03 15.24 -15.99
CA ARG A 138 4.95 16.15 -15.57
C ARG A 138 3.89 15.42 -14.74
N ALA A 139 3.04 16.18 -14.05
CA ALA A 139 1.81 15.62 -13.49
C ALA A 139 0.86 15.16 -14.61
N VAL A 140 0.19 14.03 -14.38
CA VAL A 140 -0.77 13.42 -15.30
C VAL A 140 -2.06 13.16 -14.54
N GLU A 141 -3.17 13.66 -15.05
CA GLU A 141 -4.49 13.39 -14.49
C GLU A 141 -4.95 11.98 -14.89
N ILE A 142 -5.62 11.26 -13.99
CA ILE A 142 -6.13 9.90 -14.29
C ILE A 142 -7.10 9.91 -15.49
N SER A 143 -7.82 11.02 -15.70
CA SER A 143 -8.72 11.22 -16.83
C SER A 143 -8.02 11.23 -18.20
N GLU A 144 -6.70 11.46 -18.24
CA GLU A 144 -5.91 11.37 -19.48
C GLU A 144 -5.71 9.92 -19.94
N ILE A 145 -5.74 8.95 -19.00
CA ILE A 145 -5.57 7.52 -19.28
C ILE A 145 -6.91 6.85 -19.56
N HIS A 146 -7.90 7.15 -18.73
CA HIS A 146 -9.22 6.57 -18.83
C HIS A 146 -10.26 7.67 -18.73
N SER A 147 -10.93 7.96 -19.84
CA SER A 147 -12.16 8.75 -19.83
C SER A 147 -13.23 7.97 -19.07
N CYS A 148 -13.61 8.44 -17.89
CA CYS A 148 -14.91 8.06 -17.31
C CYS A 148 -16.05 8.60 -18.17
#